data_AF-A0A7S3EMK3-F1
#
_entry.id   AF-A0A7S3EMK3-F1
#
_cell.length_a   1.000
_cell.length_b   1.000
_cell.length_c   1.000
_cell.angle_alpha   90.00
_cell.angle_beta   90.00
_cell.angle_gamma   90.00
#
_symmetry.space_group_name_H-M   'P 1'
#
loop_
_entity.id
_entity.type
_entity.pdbx_description
1 polymer ?
#
loop_
_entity_poly.entity_id
_entity_poly.type
_entity_poly.pdbx_seq_one_letter_code
_entity_poly.pdbx_strand_id
1 'polypeptide(L)'
;MEAATEINAISAGDSLSTLSETFFPGKWRAEDAIRVCRKNVEGWRGIPKESFILETISGGMTNHLYRCSTTYPGVPQSSVLLRIFGQGTSVCRTKDNVIFKAMSEAGLGPKLHATFEHGRIEEVLNDSKPLT
;
A
#
# COMPACT_ATOMS: atom_id res chain seq x y z
N MET A 1 -14.30 37.81 -5.55
CA MET A 1 -14.56 37.03 -6.78
C MET A 1 -14.19 35.60 -6.48
N GLU A 2 -15.21 34.79 -6.24
CA GLU A 2 -15.14 33.34 -6.11
C GLU A 2 -14.52 32.70 -7.35
N ALA A 3 -13.73 31.64 -7.14
CA ALA A 3 -13.59 30.58 -8.13
C ALA A 3 -13.76 29.26 -7.37
N ALA A 4 -14.84 28.57 -7.72
CA ALA A 4 -15.42 27.46 -6.99
C ALA A 4 -14.59 26.18 -7.06
N THR A 5 -14.66 25.44 -5.96
CA THR A 5 -14.33 24.02 -5.81
C THR A 5 -15.15 23.18 -6.79
N GLU A 6 -14.52 22.55 -7.79
CA GLU A 6 -15.12 21.42 -8.50
C GLU A 6 -14.74 20.11 -7.80
N ILE A 7 -15.66 19.68 -6.94
CA ILE A 7 -15.76 18.36 -6.34
C ILE A 7 -16.28 17.38 -7.40
N ASN A 8 -15.38 16.65 -8.06
CA ASN A 8 -15.76 15.52 -8.88
C ASN A 8 -16.15 14.34 -7.99
N ALA A 9 -17.46 14.19 -7.78
CA ALA A 9 -18.07 13.01 -7.19
C ALA A 9 -17.86 11.80 -8.12
N ILE A 10 -17.06 10.81 -7.68
CA ILE A 10 -16.94 9.54 -8.39
C ILE A 10 -18.10 8.65 -7.92
N SER A 11 -19.06 8.41 -8.82
CA SER A 11 -20.21 7.55 -8.59
C SER A 11 -19.80 6.07 -8.58
N ALA A 12 -20.53 5.26 -7.83
CA ALA A 12 -20.36 3.81 -7.78
C ALA A 12 -20.78 3.18 -9.11
N GLY A 13 -19.85 3.02 -10.06
CA GLY A 13 -20.17 2.40 -11.35
C GLY A 13 -19.02 2.18 -12.33
N ASP A 14 -17.81 2.66 -12.06
CA ASP A 14 -16.77 2.64 -13.10
C ASP A 14 -16.10 1.26 -13.25
N SER A 15 -16.38 0.64 -14.39
CA SER A 15 -15.80 -0.61 -14.86
C SER A 15 -14.26 -0.55 -14.96
N LEU A 16 -13.63 -1.72 -14.82
CA LEU A 16 -12.18 -1.97 -14.71
C LEU A 16 -11.29 -1.54 -15.90
N SER A 17 -11.78 -0.73 -16.85
CA SER A 17 -11.03 -0.27 -18.02
C SER A 17 -10.79 1.25 -18.10
N THR A 18 -11.27 2.05 -17.14
CA THR A 18 -11.05 3.52 -17.11
C THR A 18 -10.01 3.94 -16.05
N LEU A 19 -9.00 3.11 -15.82
CA LEU A 19 -7.76 3.59 -15.18
C LEU A 19 -6.75 3.94 -16.28
N SER A 20 -7.12 4.91 -17.12
CA SER A 20 -6.20 5.48 -18.10
C SER A 20 -5.09 6.23 -17.38
N GLU A 21 -3.88 5.66 -17.41
CA GLU A 21 -2.58 6.32 -17.58
C GLU A 21 -2.42 7.74 -16.99
N THR A 22 -2.87 7.96 -15.76
CA THR A 22 -2.57 9.16 -14.97
C THR A 22 -2.16 8.76 -13.57
N PHE A 23 -1.27 7.77 -13.49
CA PHE A 23 -0.70 7.30 -12.23
C PHE A 23 0.67 7.95 -12.02
N PHE A 24 0.70 8.93 -11.10
CA PHE A 24 1.74 9.95 -10.99
C PHE A 24 3.12 9.41 -10.58
N PRO A 25 4.22 9.91 -11.17
CA PRO A 25 5.58 9.72 -10.68
C PRO A 25 5.80 10.64 -9.46
N GLY A 26 5.32 10.25 -8.27
CA GLY A 26 5.44 11.10 -7.08
C GLY A 26 4.94 10.46 -5.78
N LYS A 27 4.80 11.30 -4.74
CA LYS A 27 4.28 10.90 -3.43
C LYS A 27 2.85 10.38 -3.57
N TRP A 28 2.61 9.15 -3.13
CA TRP A 28 1.27 8.57 -3.11
C TRP A 28 0.37 9.35 -2.16
N ARG A 29 -0.87 9.61 -2.60
CA ARG A 29 -1.91 10.17 -1.72
C ARG A 29 -2.32 9.12 -0.70
N ALA A 30 -2.63 9.57 0.50
CA ALA A 30 -3.03 8.66 1.58
C ALA A 30 -4.25 7.80 1.21
N GLU A 31 -5.20 8.38 0.47
CA GLU A 31 -6.40 7.69 0.00
C GLU A 31 -6.09 6.54 -0.96
N ASP A 32 -5.13 6.71 -1.87
CA ASP A 32 -4.76 5.67 -2.82
C ASP A 32 -4.05 4.51 -2.12
N ALA A 33 -3.17 4.83 -1.17
CA ALA A 33 -2.51 3.83 -0.32
C ALA A 33 -3.54 3.02 0.49
N ILE A 34 -4.50 3.70 1.15
CA ILE A 34 -5.58 3.03 1.89
C ILE A 34 -6.45 2.19 0.94
N ARG A 35 -6.78 2.70 -0.25
CA ARG A 35 -7.57 1.96 -1.25
C ARG A 35 -6.87 0.67 -1.67
N VAL A 36 -5.56 0.73 -1.93
CA VAL A 36 -4.75 -0.45 -2.28
C VAL A 36 -4.73 -1.45 -1.13
N CYS A 37 -4.51 -1.01 0.12
CA CYS A 37 -4.54 -1.89 1.27
C CYS A 37 -5.91 -2.55 1.44
N ARG A 38 -7.01 -1.78 1.40
CA ARG A 38 -8.38 -2.30 1.53
C ARG A 38 -8.73 -3.35 0.48
N LYS A 39 -8.24 -3.18 -0.75
CA LYS A 39 -8.52 -4.10 -1.85
C LYS A 39 -7.79 -5.44 -1.70
N ASN A 40 -6.57 -5.41 -1.17
CA ASN A 40 -5.61 -6.53 -1.26
C ASN A 40 -5.34 -7.23 0.08
N VAL A 41 -5.65 -6.60 1.22
CA VAL A 41 -5.52 -7.24 2.54
C VAL A 41 -6.79 -8.01 2.86
N GLU A 42 -6.62 -9.27 3.26
CA GLU A 42 -7.72 -10.15 3.64
C GLU A 42 -8.54 -9.55 4.80
N GLY A 43 -9.87 -9.57 4.66
CA GLY A 43 -10.79 -8.99 5.64
C GLY A 43 -10.95 -7.47 5.59
N TRP A 44 -10.21 -6.73 4.75
CA TRP A 44 -10.25 -5.26 4.76
C TRP A 44 -11.22 -4.62 3.77
N ARG A 45 -11.72 -5.38 2.78
CA ARG A 45 -12.56 -4.85 1.69
C ARG A 45 -13.85 -4.19 2.17
N GLY A 46 -14.45 -4.70 3.25
CA GLY A 46 -15.72 -4.20 3.81
C GLY A 46 -15.58 -3.10 4.88
N ILE A 47 -14.35 -2.77 5.29
CA ILE A 47 -14.13 -1.82 6.39
C ILE A 47 -14.28 -0.39 5.87
N PRO A 48 -14.97 0.53 6.59
CA PRO A 48 -15.06 1.95 6.24
C PRO A 48 -13.69 2.60 6.09
N LYS A 49 -13.53 3.52 5.13
CA LYS A 49 -12.23 4.17 4.87
C LYS A 49 -11.76 5.00 6.07
N GLU A 50 -12.69 5.52 6.85
CA GLU A 50 -12.48 6.35 8.05
C GLU A 50 -11.89 5.55 9.22
N SER A 51 -12.00 4.21 9.18
CA SER A 51 -11.41 3.32 10.17
C SER A 51 -9.94 3.01 9.88
N PHE A 52 -9.33 3.60 8.85
CA PHE A 52 -7.93 3.40 8.50
C PHE A 52 -7.07 4.60 8.86
N ILE A 53 -5.88 4.30 9.36
CA ILE A 53 -4.82 5.27 9.65
C ILE A 53 -3.63 4.92 8.76
N LEU A 54 -3.00 5.94 8.19
CA LEU A 54 -1.82 5.78 7.35
C LEU A 54 -0.67 6.63 7.90
N GLU A 55 0.40 5.96 8.29
CA GLU A 55 1.64 6.60 8.77
C GLU A 55 2.72 6.46 7.69
N THR A 56 3.42 7.54 7.38
CA THR A 56 4.59 7.45 6.49
C THR A 56 5.80 7.02 7.31
N ILE A 57 6.40 5.90 6.97
CA ILE A 57 7.70 5.49 7.51
C ILE A 57 8.74 6.14 6.60
N SER A 58 9.65 6.92 7.18
CA SER A 58 10.71 7.60 6.44
C SER A 58 11.46 6.58 5.56
N GLY A 59 11.19 6.65 4.26
CA GLY A 59 11.87 5.86 3.24
C GLY A 59 12.85 6.74 2.49
N GLY A 60 13.98 6.17 2.07
CA GLY A 60 14.91 6.83 1.16
C GLY A 60 14.26 7.13 -0.20
N MET A 61 15.02 7.74 -1.11
CA MET A 61 14.50 8.21 -2.41
C MET A 61 13.87 7.10 -3.29
N THR A 62 14.20 5.82 -3.04
CA THR A 62 13.86 4.69 -3.92
C THR A 62 12.70 3.82 -3.46
N ASN A 63 12.26 3.93 -2.20
CA ASN A 63 11.12 3.17 -1.67
C ASN A 63 10.30 4.05 -0.73
N HIS A 64 9.01 4.21 -1.02
CA HIS A 64 8.09 4.84 -0.09
C HIS A 64 7.44 3.77 0.78
N LEU A 65 7.54 3.95 2.10
CA LEU A 65 7.02 3.01 3.08
C LEU A 65 5.88 3.67 3.84
N TYR A 66 4.76 2.95 3.94
CA TYR A 66 3.62 3.38 4.71
C TYR A 66 3.17 2.26 5.63
N ARG A 67 2.91 2.58 6.90
CA ARG A 67 2.15 1.71 7.78
C ARG A 67 0.68 2.03 7.61
N CYS A 68 -0.10 1.07 7.16
CA CYS A 68 -1.56 1.20 7.13
C CYS A 68 -2.12 0.35 8.27
N SER A 69 -2.92 0.96 9.15
CA SER A 69 -3.57 0.27 10.25
C SER A 69 -5.06 0.52 10.24
N THR A 70 -5.82 -0.37 10.87
CA THR A 70 -7.26 -0.19 11.08
C THR A 70 -7.63 -0.34 12.55
N THR A 71 -8.56 0.49 12.99
CA THR A 71 -9.18 0.41 14.32
C THR A 71 -10.42 -0.48 14.34
N TYR A 72 -10.79 -1.06 13.20
CA TYR A 72 -11.97 -1.91 13.09
C TYR A 72 -11.77 -3.22 13.86
N PRO A 73 -12.69 -3.59 14.77
CA PRO A 73 -12.53 -4.77 15.60
C PRO A 73 -12.72 -6.06 14.80
N GLY A 74 -12.11 -7.16 15.27
CA GLY A 74 -12.33 -8.50 14.72
C GLY A 74 -11.64 -8.77 13.38
N VAL A 75 -10.71 -7.91 12.96
CA VAL A 75 -9.89 -8.15 11.77
C VAL A 75 -8.72 -9.09 12.09
N PRO A 76 -8.36 -10.02 11.19
CA PRO A 76 -7.25 -10.93 11.40
C PRO A 76 -5.89 -10.20 11.40
N GLN A 77 -5.80 -9.11 10.64
CA GLN A 77 -4.62 -8.26 10.53
C GLN A 77 -5.02 -6.82 10.81
N SER A 78 -4.50 -6.20 11.86
CA SER A 78 -4.81 -4.82 12.25
C SER A 78 -3.85 -3.79 11.64
N SER A 79 -2.67 -4.21 11.18
CA SER A 79 -1.74 -3.33 10.45
C SER A 79 -0.89 -4.05 9.42
N VAL A 80 -0.54 -3.35 8.34
CA VAL A 80 0.31 -3.84 7.25
C VAL A 80 1.32 -2.76 6.84
N LEU A 81 2.44 -3.21 6.27
CA LEU A 81 3.45 -2.35 5.68
C LEU A 81 3.24 -2.32 4.17
N LEU A 82 2.84 -1.17 3.65
CA LEU A 82 2.77 -0.91 2.22
C LEU A 82 4.13 -0.39 1.75
N ARG A 83 4.78 -1.14 0.87
CA ARG A 83 6.01 -0.74 0.17
C ARG A 83 5.71 -0.41 -1.27
N ILE A 84 6.10 0.79 -1.67
CA ILE A 84 5.92 1.30 -3.02
C ILE A 84 7.29 1.52 -3.64
N PHE A 85 7.50 0.96 -4.82
CA PHE A 85 8.77 1.07 -5.53
C PHE A 85 8.84 2.41 -6.27
N GLY A 86 9.91 3.18 -6.03
CA GLY A 86 10.20 4.39 -6.80
C GLY A 86 10.70 4.07 -8.22
N GLN A 87 10.57 5.04 -9.13
CA GLN A 87 11.12 4.93 -10.49
C GLN A 87 12.66 4.98 -10.47
N GLY A 88 13.30 4.36 -11.47
CA GLY A 88 14.75 4.50 -11.70
C GLY A 88 15.65 3.47 -11.02
N THR A 89 15.12 2.36 -10.51
CA THR A 89 15.96 1.27 -9.97
C THR A 89 16.27 0.22 -11.03
N SER A 90 17.55 -0.14 -11.19
CA SER A 90 18.03 -1.24 -12.04
C SER A 90 17.64 -2.65 -11.54
N VAL A 91 16.86 -2.74 -10.47
CA VAL A 91 16.46 -3.99 -9.83
C VAL A 91 15.24 -4.58 -10.52
N CYS A 92 15.35 -5.84 -10.95
CA CYS A 92 14.22 -6.60 -11.50
C CYS A 92 13.21 -6.93 -10.40
N ARG A 93 12.12 -6.15 -10.31
CA ARG A 93 11.08 -6.28 -9.28
C ARG A 93 10.36 -7.64 -9.31
N THR A 94 10.25 -8.24 -10.48
CA THR A 94 9.70 -9.60 -10.62
C THR A 94 10.54 -10.63 -9.87
N LYS A 95 11.86 -10.61 -10.04
CA LYS A 95 12.77 -11.52 -9.33
C LYS A 95 12.78 -11.24 -7.82
N ASP A 96 12.82 -9.96 -7.45
CA ASP A 96 12.77 -9.54 -6.04
C ASP A 96 11.51 -10.05 -5.34
N ASN A 97 10.34 -9.94 -5.98
CA ASN A 97 9.08 -10.43 -5.42
C ASN A 97 9.03 -11.96 -5.31
N VAL A 98 9.61 -12.71 -6.26
CA VAL A 98 9.71 -14.17 -6.16
C VAL A 98 10.57 -14.58 -4.97
N ILE A 99 11.73 -13.94 -4.80
CA ILE A 99 12.62 -14.20 -3.67
C ILE A 99 11.94 -13.83 -2.35
N PHE A 100 11.30 -12.65 -2.29
CA PHE A 100 10.56 -12.20 -1.11
C PHE A 100 9.45 -13.18 -0.72
N LYS A 101 8.67 -13.64 -1.70
CA LYS A 101 7.63 -14.65 -1.47
C LYS A 101 8.22 -15.95 -0.91
N ALA A 102 9.29 -16.46 -1.49
CA ALA A 102 9.94 -17.68 -1.02
C ALA A 102 10.47 -17.54 0.42
N MET A 103 11.09 -16.40 0.76
CA MET A 103 11.55 -16.12 2.13
C MET A 103 10.39 -16.02 3.12
N SER A 104 9.30 -15.36 2.72
CA SER A 104 8.08 -15.28 3.53
C SER A 104 7.47 -16.66 3.80
N GLU A 105 7.39 -17.53 2.78
CA GLU A 105 6.84 -18.89 2.93
C GLU A 105 7.73 -19.78 3.79
N ALA A 106 9.05 -19.56 3.76
CA ALA A 106 10.02 -20.25 4.61
C ALA A 106 10.07 -19.71 6.05
N GLY A 107 9.33 -18.65 6.39
CA GLY A 107 9.40 -18.00 7.69
C GLY A 107 10.72 -17.24 7.94
N LEU A 108 11.46 -16.92 6.87
CA LEU A 108 12.75 -16.24 6.89
C LEU A 108 12.62 -14.74 6.61
N GLY A 109 11.51 -14.13 7.03
CA GLY A 109 11.22 -12.71 6.84
C GLY A 109 9.76 -12.37 7.16
N PRO A 110 9.35 -11.10 6.98
CA PRO A 110 7.97 -10.67 7.16
C PRO A 110 7.02 -11.43 6.22
N LYS A 111 5.81 -11.71 6.69
CA LYS A 111 4.78 -12.32 5.84
C LYS A 111 4.42 -11.40 4.66
N LEU A 112 4.37 -11.96 3.46
CA LEU A 112 3.84 -11.30 2.27
C LEU A 112 2.32 -11.44 2.24
N HIS A 113 1.59 -10.32 2.29
CA HIS A 113 0.13 -10.30 2.16
C HIS A 113 -0.30 -10.19 0.69
N ALA A 114 0.33 -9.30 -0.07
CA ALA A 114 -0.02 -9.10 -1.48
C ALA A 114 1.11 -8.42 -2.29
N THR A 115 1.08 -8.58 -3.60
CA THR A 115 1.92 -7.85 -4.56
C THR A 115 1.05 -7.17 -5.61
N PHE A 116 1.47 -6.00 -6.10
CA PHE A 116 0.81 -5.28 -7.18
C PHE A 116 1.84 -4.58 -8.07
N GLU A 117 1.41 -3.99 -9.18
CA GLU A 117 2.29 -3.44 -10.23
C GLU A 117 3.38 -2.49 -9.71
N HIS A 118 3.08 -1.70 -8.69
CA HIS A 118 3.98 -0.66 -8.17
C HIS A 118 4.51 -0.95 -6.75
N GLY A 119 4.30 -2.14 -6.21
CA GLY A 119 4.67 -2.40 -4.82
C GLY A 119 4.20 -3.73 -4.26
N ARG A 120 4.28 -3.83 -2.93
CA ARG A 120 3.84 -4.99 -2.16
C ARG A 120 3.36 -4.59 -0.77
N ILE A 121 2.59 -5.48 -0.16
CA ILE A 121 2.05 -5.36 1.18
C ILE A 121 2.65 -6.48 2.04
N GLU A 122 3.33 -6.08 3.09
CA GLU A 122 4.12 -6.91 3.98
C GLU A 122 3.54 -6.86 5.40
N GLU A 123 3.91 -7.82 6.24
CA GLU A 123 3.72 -7.75 7.67
C GLU A 123 4.53 -6.59 8.28
N VAL A 124 3.94 -5.93 9.28
CA VAL A 124 4.65 -4.94 10.09
C VAL A 124 5.43 -5.65 11.19
N LEU A 125 6.74 -5.45 11.21
CA LEU A 125 7.57 -5.85 12.35
C LEU A 125 7.47 -4.77 13.43
N ASN A 126 6.80 -5.08 14.54
CA ASN A 126 6.54 -4.08 15.60
C ASN A 126 7.76 -3.79 16.49
N ASP A 127 8.66 -4.75 16.67
CA ASP A 127 9.81 -4.65 17.58
C ASP A 127 11.16 -4.52 16.87
N SER A 128 11.15 -4.12 15.59
CA SER A 128 12.37 -3.97 14.80
C SER A 128 12.85 -2.52 14.77
N LYS A 129 14.09 -2.29 15.20
CA LYS A 129 14.83 -1.06 14.94
C LYS A 129 16.00 -1.38 14.00
N PRO A 130 16.21 -0.60 12.92
CA PRO A 130 17.39 -0.78 12.08
C PRO A 130 18.68 -0.64 12.91
N LEU A 131 19.67 -1.48 12.63
CA LEU A 131 21.01 -1.31 13.16
C LEU A 131 21.62 -0.05 12.54
N THR A 132 22.08 0.87 13.38
CA THR A 132 22.75 2.13 13.00
C THR A 132 24.25 2.00 13.15
#